data_AF-A0A7S4F2N9-F1
#
_entry.id   AF-A0A7S4F2N9-F1
#
_cell.length_a   1.000
_cell.length_b   1.000
_cell.length_c   1.000
_cell.angle_alpha   90.00
_cell.angle_beta   90.00
_cell.angle_gamma   90.00
#
_symmetry.space_group_name_H-M   'P 1'
#
loop_
_entity.id
_entity.type
_entity.pdbx_description
1 polymer ?
#
loop_
_entity_poly.entity_id
_entity_poly.type
_entity_poly.pdbx_seq_one_letter_code
_entity_poly.pdbx_strand_id
1 'polypeptide(L)'
;GGGGGDDVSERVLAELADHPAMRGVDLKLAEVILNEVVDSSPGVTWDAISGLGFAKQSVREITVWPLLRPDIFTGQRQPPSGLLLFGPPGTGKTLIAKAIATDSRATFFSISASSLMSKWMGEGERL
;
A
#
# COMPACT_ATOMS: atom_id res chain seq x y z
N GLY A 1 -25.42 10.33 -4.10
CA GLY A 1 -24.82 10.31 -5.44
C GLY A 1 -23.37 9.97 -5.28
N GLY A 2 -22.98 8.74 -5.60
CA GLY A 2 -21.61 8.25 -5.52
C GLY A 2 -21.47 7.17 -6.57
N GLY A 3 -20.75 7.46 -7.65
CA GLY A 3 -20.60 6.58 -8.81
C GLY A 3 -19.27 6.81 -9.53
N GLY A 4 -18.22 7.12 -8.75
CA GLY A 4 -16.88 7.37 -9.29
C GLY A 4 -15.86 6.27 -8.99
N GLY A 5 -16.16 5.33 -8.10
CA GLY A 5 -15.23 4.24 -7.71
C GLY A 5 -15.25 3.05 -8.67
N ASP A 6 -16.45 2.66 -9.13
CA ASP A 6 -16.64 1.43 -9.91
C ASP A 6 -15.92 1.47 -11.28
N ASP A 7 -15.84 2.64 -11.92
CA ASP A 7 -15.26 2.82 -13.27
C ASP A 7 -13.72 2.72 -13.29
N VAL A 8 -13.03 3.00 -12.17
CA VAL A 8 -11.56 2.91 -12.11
C VAL A 8 -11.12 1.46 -11.92
N SER A 9 -11.75 0.73 -10.99
CA SER A 9 -11.44 -0.66 -10.71
C SER A 9 -11.71 -1.55 -11.92
N GLU A 10 -12.83 -1.36 -12.64
CA GLU A 10 -13.13 -2.12 -13.86
C GLU A 10 -12.09 -1.88 -14.97
N ARG A 11 -11.66 -0.63 -15.18
CA ARG A 11 -10.65 -0.30 -16.20
C ARG A 11 -9.29 -0.90 -15.88
N VAL A 12 -8.86 -0.79 -14.64
CA VAL A 12 -7.57 -1.36 -14.19
C VAL A 12 -7.61 -2.89 -14.25
N LEU A 13 -8.72 -3.52 -13.88
CA LEU A 13 -8.89 -4.97 -14.02
C LEU A 13 -8.86 -5.41 -15.48
N ALA A 14 -9.50 -4.69 -16.38
CA ALA A 14 -9.48 -4.99 -17.81
C ALA A 14 -8.06 -4.91 -18.39
N GLU A 15 -7.26 -3.92 -17.95
CA GLU A 15 -5.86 -3.77 -18.38
C GLU A 15 -4.94 -4.84 -17.76
N LEU A 16 -5.22 -5.27 -16.54
CA LEU A 16 -4.44 -6.29 -15.84
C LEU A 16 -4.81 -7.72 -16.24
N ALA A 17 -6.04 -7.99 -16.68
CA ALA A 17 -6.54 -9.34 -16.95
C ALA A 17 -5.66 -10.12 -17.93
N ASP A 18 -5.11 -9.45 -18.93
CA ASP A 18 -4.22 -10.05 -19.95
C ASP A 18 -2.74 -10.01 -19.56
N HIS A 19 -2.38 -9.41 -18.42
CA HIS A 19 -1.00 -9.29 -17.99
C HIS A 19 -0.45 -10.65 -17.49
N PRO A 20 0.76 -11.09 -17.92
CA PRO A 20 1.31 -12.40 -17.53
C PRO A 20 1.38 -12.64 -16.01
N ALA A 21 1.54 -11.57 -15.23
CA ALA A 21 1.58 -11.62 -13.77
C ALA A 21 0.22 -11.95 -13.12
N MET A 22 -0.89 -11.86 -13.86
CA MET A 22 -2.24 -12.18 -13.36
C MET A 22 -2.62 -13.65 -13.59
N ARG A 23 -1.77 -14.45 -14.23
CA ARG A 23 -2.02 -15.89 -14.40
C ARG A 23 -2.10 -16.57 -13.03
N GLY A 24 -3.25 -17.18 -12.75
CA GLY A 24 -3.50 -17.88 -11.49
C GLY A 24 -3.92 -16.98 -10.33
N VAL A 25 -4.16 -15.68 -10.58
CA VAL A 25 -4.73 -14.75 -9.61
C VAL A 25 -6.25 -14.75 -9.72
N ASP A 26 -6.96 -14.85 -8.59
CA ASP A 26 -8.41 -14.68 -8.55
C ASP A 26 -8.77 -13.20 -8.83
N LEU A 27 -9.47 -12.96 -9.95
CA LEU A 27 -9.90 -11.63 -10.35
C LEU A 27 -10.84 -10.97 -9.33
N LYS A 28 -11.63 -11.76 -8.59
CA LYS A 28 -12.48 -11.23 -7.50
C LYS A 28 -11.68 -10.82 -6.28
N LEU A 29 -10.48 -11.39 -6.08
CA LEU A 29 -9.56 -10.94 -5.04
C LEU A 29 -8.84 -9.67 -5.47
N ALA A 30 -8.40 -9.63 -6.74
CA ALA A 30 -7.79 -8.43 -7.33
C ALA A 30 -8.75 -7.23 -7.26
N GLU A 31 -10.03 -7.43 -7.59
CA GLU A 31 -11.07 -6.39 -7.49
C GLU A 31 -11.22 -5.84 -6.06
N VAL A 32 -11.25 -6.72 -5.05
CA VAL A 32 -11.32 -6.28 -3.65
C VAL A 32 -10.09 -5.47 -3.25
N ILE A 33 -8.90 -5.91 -3.65
CA ILE A 33 -7.66 -5.18 -3.38
C ILE A 33 -7.67 -3.80 -4.06
N LEU A 34 -8.16 -3.72 -5.29
CA LEU A 34 -8.27 -2.48 -6.05
C LEU A 34 -9.30 -1.52 -5.42
N ASN A 35 -10.40 -2.05 -4.90
CA ASN A 35 -11.40 -1.25 -4.17
C ASN A 35 -10.90 -0.75 -2.80
N GLU A 36 -9.89 -1.41 -2.22
CA GLU A 36 -9.22 -1.00 -0.97
C GLU A 36 -8.02 -0.05 -1.24
N VAL A 37 -7.81 0.38 -2.49
CA VAL A 37 -6.81 1.41 -2.84
C VAL A 37 -7.25 2.74 -2.24
N VAL A 38 -6.47 3.24 -1.29
CA VAL A 38 -6.71 4.53 -0.65
C VAL A 38 -5.88 5.57 -1.38
N ASP A 39 -6.39 5.98 -2.54
CA ASP A 39 -6.00 7.15 -3.31
C ASP A 39 -4.55 7.16 -3.87
N SER A 40 -4.39 7.74 -5.05
CA SER A 40 -3.07 8.07 -5.59
C SER A 40 -2.55 9.30 -4.84
N SER A 41 -1.76 9.08 -3.80
CA SER A 41 -1.22 10.11 -2.89
C SER A 41 -2.27 10.74 -1.95
N PRO A 42 -2.38 10.29 -0.68
CA PRO A 42 -3.37 10.78 0.29
C PRO A 42 -3.16 12.24 0.77
N GLY A 43 -2.24 13.00 0.17
CA GLY A 43 -2.02 14.43 0.42
C GLY A 43 -1.46 14.76 1.80
N VAL A 44 -1.03 13.76 2.57
CA VAL A 44 -0.47 13.94 3.90
C VAL A 44 1.01 14.29 3.79
N THR A 45 1.41 15.43 4.33
CA THR A 45 2.83 15.84 4.37
C THR A 45 3.48 15.44 5.69
N TRP A 46 4.81 15.38 5.70
CA TRP A 46 5.60 15.07 6.90
C TRP A 46 5.42 16.10 8.03
N ASP A 47 5.01 17.32 7.69
CA ASP A 47 4.73 18.40 8.64
C ASP A 47 3.43 18.17 9.42
N ALA A 48 2.51 17.37 8.88
CA ALA A 48 1.27 16.99 9.56
C ALA A 48 1.50 16.01 10.72
N ILE A 49 2.73 15.51 10.89
CA ILE A 49 3.10 14.55 11.93
C ILE A 49 3.96 15.28 12.95
N SER A 50 3.57 15.35 14.22
CA SER A 50 4.42 15.96 15.25
C SER A 50 5.39 14.92 15.86
N GLY A 51 6.60 15.36 16.21
CA GLY A 51 7.62 14.51 16.84
C GLY A 51 8.15 13.39 15.92
N LEU A 52 8.50 12.25 16.53
CA LEU A 52 8.97 11.04 15.83
C LEU A 52 10.16 11.23 14.89
N GLY A 53 11.05 12.19 15.19
CA GLY A 53 12.17 12.57 14.30
C GLY A 53 13.00 11.38 13.83
N PHE A 54 13.40 10.50 14.75
CA PHE A 54 14.13 9.28 14.42
C PHE A 54 13.34 8.36 13.49
N ALA A 55 12.06 8.09 13.79
CA ALA A 55 11.25 7.22 12.95
C ALA A 55 11.02 7.81 11.56
N LYS A 56 10.72 9.11 11.44
CA LYS A 56 10.57 9.78 10.15
C LYS A 56 11.84 9.70 9.31
N GLN A 57 12.98 9.96 9.93
CA GLN A 57 14.27 9.88 9.25
C GLN A 57 14.54 8.45 8.76
N SER A 58 14.52 7.47 9.68
CA SER A 58 14.77 6.07 9.33
C SER A 58 13.85 5.58 8.22
N VAL A 59 12.56 5.92 8.29
CA VAL A 59 11.58 5.55 7.26
C VAL A 59 11.92 6.18 5.90
N ARG A 60 12.24 7.47 5.85
CA ARG A 60 12.64 8.13 4.60
C ARG A 60 13.88 7.49 3.99
N GLU A 61 14.87 7.15 4.80
CA GLU A 61 16.12 6.53 4.35
C GLU A 61 15.88 5.14 3.74
N ILE A 62 14.95 4.34 4.30
CA ILE A 62 14.68 2.98 3.81
C ILE A 62 13.65 2.90 2.69
N THR A 63 12.79 3.90 2.51
CA THR A 63 11.73 3.87 1.48
C THR A 63 11.93 4.91 0.39
N VAL A 64 12.16 6.17 0.75
CA VAL A 64 12.22 7.27 -0.23
C VAL A 64 13.54 7.26 -1.00
N TRP A 65 14.68 7.09 -0.31
CA TRP A 65 15.98 7.12 -0.99
C TRP A 65 16.20 5.97 -1.99
N PRO A 66 15.80 4.72 -1.72
CA PRO A 66 15.89 3.64 -2.69
C PRO A 66 15.03 3.89 -3.93
N LEU A 67 13.85 4.51 -3.77
CA LEU A 67 12.98 4.89 -4.89
C LEU A 67 13.57 6.02 -5.73
N LEU A 68 14.24 7.00 -5.09
CA LEU A 68 14.85 8.13 -5.78
C LEU A 68 16.21 7.81 -6.43
N ARG A 69 16.97 6.87 -5.85
CA ARG A 69 18.34 6.54 -6.27
C ARG A 69 18.57 5.01 -6.35
N PRO A 70 17.83 4.31 -7.23
CA PRO A 70 17.97 2.86 -7.36
C PRO A 70 19.38 2.42 -7.79
N ASP A 71 20.17 3.33 -8.37
CA ASP A 71 21.55 3.12 -8.82
C ASP A 71 22.53 2.78 -7.68
N ILE A 72 22.28 3.26 -6.46
CA ILE A 72 23.18 3.06 -5.30
C ILE A 72 22.63 2.09 -4.25
N PHE A 73 21.32 1.83 -4.24
CA PHE A 73 20.66 0.89 -3.32
C PHE A 73 20.63 -0.54 -3.92
N THR A 74 21.81 -1.12 -4.10
CA THR A 74 22.03 -2.46 -4.67
C THR A 74 22.72 -3.40 -3.67
N GLY A 75 22.61 -4.71 -3.88
CA GLY A 75 23.22 -5.72 -3.00
C GLY A 75 22.78 -5.58 -1.54
N GLN A 76 23.74 -5.44 -0.62
CA GLN A 76 23.50 -5.28 0.83
C GLN A 76 22.76 -3.99 1.21
N ARG A 77 22.66 -3.03 0.27
CA ARG A 77 21.91 -1.78 0.46
C ARG A 77 20.53 -1.82 -0.17
N GLN A 78 20.04 -2.98 -0.59
CA GLN A 78 18.67 -3.07 -1.09
C GLN A 78 17.67 -2.64 -0.01
N PRO A 79 16.57 -1.98 -0.41
CA PRO A 79 15.51 -1.64 0.51
C PRO A 79 14.98 -2.90 1.20
N PRO A 80 14.60 -2.81 2.49
CA PRO A 80 13.94 -3.93 3.16
C PRO A 80 12.61 -4.25 2.47
N SER A 81 12.22 -5.53 2.48
CA SER A 81 10.95 -5.99 1.88
C SER A 81 9.71 -5.52 2.64
N GLY A 82 9.87 -5.01 3.86
CA GLY A 82 8.76 -4.48 4.65
C GLY A 82 9.22 -3.67 5.86
N LEU A 83 8.31 -2.84 6.36
CA LEU A 83 8.48 -2.00 7.54
C LEU A 83 7.33 -2.25 8.52
N LEU A 84 7.66 -2.48 9.80
CA LEU A 84 6.67 -2.59 10.87
C LEU A 84 6.66 -1.34 11.74
N LEU A 85 5.53 -0.62 11.75
CA LEU A 85 5.28 0.48 12.68
C LEU A 85 4.45 -0.03 13.86
N PHE A 86 5.01 -0.03 15.08
CA PHE A 86 4.32 -0.46 16.28
C PHE A 86 4.31 0.62 17.37
N GLY A 87 3.37 0.54 18.30
CA GLY A 87 3.23 1.46 19.43
C GLY A 87 1.77 1.75 19.79
N PRO A 88 1.52 2.50 20.88
CA PRO A 88 0.17 2.83 21.37
C PRO A 88 -0.76 3.43 20.30
N PRO A 89 -2.09 3.27 20.42
CA PRO A 89 -3.02 3.93 19.49
C PRO A 89 -2.83 5.46 19.54
N GLY A 90 -3.05 6.13 18.40
CA GLY A 90 -2.89 7.59 18.29
C GLY A 90 -1.47 8.12 18.05
N THR A 91 -0.45 7.26 17.93
CA THR A 91 0.95 7.69 17.67
C THR A 91 1.28 8.01 16.21
N GLY A 92 0.28 8.24 15.35
CA GLY A 92 0.52 8.68 13.97
C GLY A 92 1.07 7.62 12.98
N LYS A 93 1.08 6.33 13.33
CA LYS A 93 1.55 5.23 12.45
C LYS A 93 0.92 5.26 11.05
N THR A 94 -0.40 5.39 10.99
CA THR A 94 -1.14 5.50 9.72
C THR A 94 -0.83 6.79 8.97
N LEU A 95 -0.59 7.90 9.68
CA LEU A 95 -0.19 9.16 9.06
C LEU A 95 1.21 9.06 8.44
N ILE A 96 2.14 8.38 9.10
CA ILE A 96 3.47 8.09 8.54
C ILE A 96 3.32 7.30 7.24
N ALA A 97 2.52 6.22 7.23
CA ALA A 97 2.31 5.43 6.03
C ALA A 97 1.76 6.26 4.85
N LYS A 98 0.78 7.14 5.13
CA LYS A 98 0.22 8.08 4.14
C LYS A 98 1.23 9.12 3.66
N ALA A 99 2.08 9.63 4.56
CA ALA A 99 3.12 10.59 4.20
C ALA A 99 4.21 9.96 3.30
N ILE A 100 4.60 8.70 3.55
CA ILE A 100 5.52 7.97 2.66
C ILE A 100 4.94 7.86 1.25
N ALA A 101 3.67 7.43 1.12
CA ALA A 101 3.02 7.28 -0.17
C ALA A 101 2.95 8.61 -0.94
N THR A 102 2.65 9.70 -0.24
CA THR A 102 2.61 11.05 -0.80
C THR A 102 4.00 11.49 -1.29
N ASP A 103 5.05 11.33 -0.45
CA ASP A 103 6.43 11.76 -0.76
C ASP A 103 7.07 10.93 -1.89
N SER A 104 6.71 9.65 -1.98
CA SER A 104 7.19 8.73 -3.02
C SER A 104 6.36 8.74 -4.31
N ARG A 105 5.23 9.44 -4.34
CA ARG A 105 4.22 9.36 -5.42
C ARG A 105 3.81 7.92 -5.73
N ALA A 106 3.76 7.08 -4.70
CA ALA A 106 3.39 5.67 -4.81
C ALA A 106 1.90 5.48 -4.50
N THR A 107 1.32 4.43 -5.08
CA THR A 107 -0.05 4.00 -4.75
C THR A 107 -0.10 3.46 -3.33
N PHE A 108 -1.07 3.91 -2.53
CA PHE A 108 -1.24 3.49 -1.15
C PHE A 108 -2.36 2.45 -1.03
N PHE A 109 -2.01 1.23 -0.62
CA PHE A 109 -2.96 0.16 -0.32
C PHE A 109 -3.18 0.07 1.19
N SER A 110 -4.42 0.25 1.65
CA SER A 110 -4.76 0.18 3.08
C SER A 110 -5.63 -1.02 3.37
N ILE A 111 -5.03 -2.20 3.41
CA ILE A 111 -5.78 -3.45 3.56
C ILE A 111 -5.84 -3.85 5.04
N SER A 112 -7.05 -4.16 5.53
CA SER A 112 -7.23 -4.75 6.85
C SER A 112 -7.05 -6.28 6.81
N ALA A 113 -6.50 -6.87 7.87
CA ALA A 113 -6.38 -8.33 7.97
C ALA A 113 -7.75 -9.04 7.90
N SER A 114 -8.80 -8.40 8.42
CA SER A 114 -10.19 -8.86 8.31
C SER A 114 -10.71 -8.90 6.88
N SER A 115 -10.34 -7.91 6.03
CA SER A 115 -10.70 -7.90 4.61
C SER A 115 -10.10 -9.11 3.88
N LEU A 116 -8.88 -9.53 4.27
CA LEU A 116 -8.24 -10.73 3.72
C LEU A 116 -8.88 -12.02 4.26
N MET A 117 -9.04 -12.16 5.57
CA MET A 117 -9.49 -13.41 6.21
C MET A 117 -10.95 -13.77 5.88
N SER A 118 -11.84 -12.77 5.75
CA SER A 118 -13.25 -13.00 5.42
C SER A 118 -13.47 -13.70 4.08
N LYS A 119 -12.53 -13.56 3.14
CA LYS A 119 -12.54 -14.27 1.86
C LYS A 119 -12.02 -15.71 1.97
N TRP A 120 -10.92 -15.93 2.70
CA TRP A 120 -10.34 -17.26 2.87
C TRP A 120 -11.21 -18.22 3.69
N MET A 121 -12.01 -17.70 4.63
CA MET A 121 -12.91 -18.53 5.44
C MET A 121 -14.13 -19.04 4.65
N GLY A 122 -14.48 -18.40 3.52
CA GLY A 122 -15.59 -18.80 2.65
C GLY A 122 -15.27 -19.90 1.63
N GLU A 123 -13.99 -20.22 1.41
CA GLU A 123 -13.57 -21.35 0.56
C GLU A 123 -13.40 -22.65 1.34
N GLY A 124 -13.19 -22.59 2.65
CA GLY A 124 -13.05 -23.76 3.52
C GLY A 124 -14.35 -24.54 3.77
N GLU A 125 -15.52 -23.87 3.73
CA GLU A 125 -16.83 -24.51 3.94
C GLU A 125 -17.46 -25.09 2.67
N ARG A 126 -16.76 -25.06 1.51
CA ARG A 126 -17.22 -25.69 0.26
C ARG A 126 -16.54 -27.03 -0.04
N LEU A 127 -15.99 -27.70 0.98
CA LEU A 127 -15.53 -29.10 0.93
C LEU A 127 -16.51 -30.03 1.66
#